data_AF-A0A2S9DIX8-F1
#
_entry.id   AF-A0A2S9DIX8-F1
#
_cell.length_a   1.000
_cell.length_b   1.000
_cell.length_c   1.000
_cell.angle_alpha   90.00
_cell.angle_beta   90.00
_cell.angle_gamma   90.00
#
_symmetry.space_group_name_H-M   'P 1'
#
loop_
_entity.id
_entity.type
_entity.pdbx_description
1 polymer ?
#
loop_
_entity_poly.entity_id
_entity_poly.type
_entity_poly.pdbx_seq_one_letter_code
_entity_poly.pdbx_strand_id
1 'polypeptide(L)' 'MKHARVQIKGTDLVGTVAHRSTSFQYYETKEKLNTAIYPIYFSDTGEMRFFDGDFLEWLDD' A
#
# COMPACT_ATOMS: atom_id res chain seq x y z
N MET A 1 -1.39 15.91 -7.05
CA MET A 1 -1.91 14.56 -6.79
C MET A 1 -2.02 14.43 -5.28
N LYS A 2 -3.24 14.31 -4.73
CA LYS A 2 -3.43 14.01 -3.31
C LYS A 2 -2.81 12.63 -3.07
N HIS A 3 -1.89 12.51 -2.12
CA HIS A 3 -1.30 11.21 -1.81
C HIS A 3 -2.38 10.38 -1.13
N ALA A 4 -2.81 9.30 -1.79
CA ALA A 4 -3.89 8.49 -1.28
C ALA A 4 -3.47 7.84 0.05
N ARG A 5 -4.29 8.07 1.09
CA ARG A 5 -4.08 7.50 2.43
C ARG A 5 -4.77 6.15 2.51
N VAL A 6 -4.15 5.24 3.25
CA VAL A 6 -4.68 3.89 3.44
C VAL A 6 -4.56 3.47 4.89
N GLN A 7 -5.51 2.67 5.36
CA GLN A 7 -5.42 1.91 6.59
C GLN A 7 -5.07 0.45 6.27
N ILE A 8 -4.21 -0.16 7.07
CA ILE A 8 -3.93 -1.59 6.97
C ILE A 8 -5.02 -2.36 7.71
N LYS A 9 -5.79 -3.17 6.98
CA LYS A 9 -6.91 -3.95 7.51
C LYS A 9 -6.49 -4.78 8.72
N GLY A 10 -7.33 -4.77 9.76
CA GLY A 10 -7.07 -5.49 11.01
C GLY A 10 -6.05 -4.81 11.93
N THR A 11 -5.62 -3.57 11.62
CA THR A 11 -4.73 -2.77 12.46
C THR A 11 -5.18 -1.31 12.49
N ASP A 12 -4.65 -0.54 13.44
CA ASP A 12 -4.81 0.92 13.49
C ASP A 12 -3.73 1.67 12.67
N LEU A 13 -2.91 0.95 11.88
CA LEU A 13 -1.84 1.54 11.10
C LEU A 13 -2.41 2.29 9.89
N VAL A 14 -2.17 3.60 9.86
CA VAL A 14 -2.51 4.47 8.73
C VAL A 14 -1.22 4.93 8.06
N GLY A 15 -1.16 4.78 6.74
CA GLY A 15 -0.01 5.17 5.94
C GLY A 15 -0.42 5.92 4.67
N THR A 16 0.58 6.35 3.93
CA THR A 16 0.41 7.07 2.67
C THR A 16 1.01 6.26 1.54
N VAL A 17 0.28 6.09 0.44
CA VAL A 17 0.83 5.42 -0.75
C VAL A 17 1.97 6.26 -1.32
N ALA A 18 3.17 5.70 -1.28
CA ALA A 18 4.35 6.32 -1.83
C ALA A 18 4.36 6.12 -3.35
N HIS A 19 4.20 7.19 -4.12
CA HIS A 19 4.35 7.10 -5.57
C HIS A 19 5.83 7.10 -5.95
N ARG A 20 6.36 5.95 -6.37
CA ARG A 20 7.57 5.93 -7.19
C ARG A 20 7.16 6.28 -8.63
N SER A 21 7.97 7.06 -9.35
CA SER A 21 7.67 7.56 -10.71
C SER A 21 7.50 6.47 -11.79
N THR A 22 7.62 5.20 -11.42
CA THR A 22 7.48 4.04 -12.29
C THR A 22 6.47 3.06 -11.69
N SER A 23 5.36 2.88 -12.42
CA SER A 23 4.35 1.80 -12.42
C SER A 23 4.30 0.80 -11.25
N PHE A 24 3.09 0.54 -10.74
CA PHE A 24 2.77 -0.54 -9.82
C PHE A 24 3.41 -1.87 -10.26
N GLN A 25 4.03 -2.58 -9.32
CA GLN A 25 4.56 -3.92 -9.58
C GLN A 25 3.46 -4.94 -9.27
N TYR A 26 3.10 -5.71 -10.29
CA TYR A 26 2.28 -6.90 -10.11
C TYR A 26 3.18 -8.07 -9.77
N TYR A 27 2.80 -8.78 -8.71
CA TYR A 27 3.48 -9.97 -8.25
C TYR A 27 2.53 -11.16 -8.37
N GLU A 28 3.06 -12.31 -8.75
CA GLU A 28 2.32 -13.58 -8.75
C GLU A 28 2.86 -14.44 -7.62
N THR A 29 1.97 -14.86 -6.72
CA THR A 29 2.28 -15.95 -5.79
C THR A 29 1.58 -17.20 -6.31
N LYS A 30 2.07 -18.39 -5.92
CA LYS A 30 1.40 -19.66 -6.28
C LYS A 30 -0.06 -19.73 -5.84
N GLU A 31 -0.44 -18.91 -4.86
CA GLU A 31 -1.76 -18.87 -4.26
C GLU A 31 -2.66 -17.80 -4.90
N LYS A 32 -2.09 -16.77 -5.52
CA LYS A 32 -2.84 -15.65 -6.09
C LYS A 32 -2.12 -15.02 -7.30
N LEU A 33 -2.73 -15.23 -8.48
CA LEU A 33 -2.31 -14.59 -9.72
C LEU A 33 -2.61 -13.08 -9.67
N ASN A 34 -1.71 -12.27 -10.24
CA ASN A 34 -1.88 -10.83 -10.44
C ASN A 34 -2.21 -10.02 -9.19
N THR A 35 -1.41 -10.19 -8.13
CA THR A 35 -1.54 -9.37 -6.91
C THR A 35 -0.80 -8.05 -7.07
N ALA A 36 -1.49 -6.93 -6.86
CA ALA A 36 -0.88 -5.60 -6.86
C ALA A 36 -0.25 -5.32 -5.48
N ILE A 37 1.05 -5.02 -5.46
CA ILE A 37 1.76 -4.66 -4.23
C ILE A 37 2.00 -3.15 -4.19
N TYR A 38 1.61 -2.52 -3.08
CA TYR A 38 1.69 -1.07 -2.87
C TYR A 38 2.77 -0.73 -1.83
N PRO A 39 3.69 0.20 -2.13
CA PRO A 39 4.59 0.78 -1.13
C PRO A 39 3.85 1.83 -0.28
N ILE A 40 3.80 1.59 1.02
CA ILE A 40 3.16 2.45 2.01
C ILE A 40 4.22 3.05 2.93
N TYR A 41 4.24 4.38 3.00
CA TYR A 41 5.07 5.13 3.91
C TYR A 41 4.32 5.44 5.22
N PHE A 42 4.95 5.16 6.35
CA PHE A 42 4.45 5.48 7.68
C PHE A 42 5.25 6.65 8.27
N SER A 43 4.59 7.80 8.44
CA SER A 43 5.23 9.02 8.95
C SER A 43 5.80 8.86 10.36
N ASP A 44 5.12 8.08 11.18
CA ASP A 44 5.42 7.97 12.61
C ASP A 44 6.76 7.26 12.86
N THR A 45 7.13 6.33 11.97
CA THR A 45 8.40 5.58 12.04
C THR A 45 9.39 5.99 10.96
N GLY A 46 8.95 6.71 9.92
CA GLY A 46 9.74 6.99 8.73
C GLY A 46 10.01 5.75 7.85
N GLU A 47 9.34 4.63 8.12
CA GLU A 47 9.53 3.39 7.39
C GLU A 47 8.66 3.31 6.13
N MET A 48 9.18 2.58 5.14
CA MET A 48 8.41 2.16 3.97
C MET A 48 8.22 0.65 4.01
N ARG A 49 6.97 0.19 3.86
CA ARG A 49 6.61 -1.23 3.82
C ARG A 49 5.73 -1.51 2.61
N PHE A 50 5.67 -2.77 2.18
CA PHE A 50 4.95 -3.20 0.99
C PHE A 50 3.78 -4.10 1.38
N PHE A 51 2.60 -3.85 0.82
CA PHE A 51 1.39 -4.59 1.13
C PHE A 51 0.66 -5.04 -0.13
N ASP A 52 0.05 -6.21 -0.08
CA ASP A 52 -1.00 -6.58 -1.04
C ASP A 52 -2.18 -5.60 -0.89
N GLY A 53 -2.64 -5.07 -2.03
CA GLY A 53 -3.76 -4.14 -2.10
C GLY A 53 -5.03 -4.65 -1.41
N ASP A 54 -5.22 -5.96 -1.30
CA ASP A 54 -6.35 -6.55 -0.59
C ASP A 54 -6.33 -6.26 0.91
N PHE A 55 -5.16 -5.96 1.48
CA PHE A 55 -4.99 -5.58 2.90
C PHE A 55 -5.09 -4.07 3.12
N LEU A 56 -5.33 -3.29 2.07
CA LEU A 56 -5.46 -1.85 2.15
C LEU A 56 -6.93 -1.44 2.12
N GLU A 57 -7.30 -0.55 3.04
CA GLU A 57 -8.55 0.18 3.00
C GLU A 57 -8.24 1.62 2.63
N TRP A 58 -8.77 2.07 1.49
CA TRP A 58 -8.57 3.43 1.01
C TRP A 58 -9.35 4.39 1.88
N LEU A 59 -8.62 5.26 2.57
CA LEU A 59 -9.20 6.36 3.29
C LEU A 59 -9.34 7.47 2.24
N ASP A 60 -10.55 7.58 1.70
CA ASP A 60 -10.91 8.59 0.69
C ASP A 60 -10.40 9.99 1.07
N ASP A 61 -10.34 10.85 0.06
CA ASP A 61 -9.99 12.26 0.19
C ASP A 61 -11.11 13.17 -0.34
#